data_AF-A0A925W4U6-F1
#
_entry.id   AF-A0A925W4U6-F1
#
_cell.length_a   1.000
_cell.length_b   1.000
_cell.length_c   1.000
_cell.angle_alpha   90.00
_cell.angle_beta   90.00
_cell.angle_gamma   90.00
#
_symmetry.space_group_name_H-M   'P 1'
#
loop_
_entity.id
_entity.type
_entity.pdbx_description
1 polymer ?
#
loop_
_entity_poly.entity_id
_entity_poly.type
_entity_poly.pdbx_seq_one_letter_code
_entity_poly.pdbx_strand_id
1 'polypeptide(L)' 'MAAPTSNEERLLTPGEVAGLFRVDPKTVTRWASAGRIGSIRTPGGHRRFRESEVRHLLADLTSEATQPPAHA' A
#
# COMPACT_ATOMS: atom_id res chain seq x y z
N MET A 1 -0.89 25.41 20.00
CA MET A 1 -0.43 25.72 18.63
C MET A 1 -0.43 24.42 17.85
N ALA A 2 -1.42 24.18 17.01
CA ALA A 2 -1.51 22.96 16.20
C ALA A 2 -0.41 23.01 15.12
N ALA A 3 0.44 21.98 15.07
CA ALA A 3 1.46 21.85 14.05
C ALA A 3 0.80 21.79 12.65
N PRO A 4 1.44 22.31 11.58
CA PRO A 4 0.90 22.19 10.25
C PRO A 4 0.81 20.69 9.90
N THR A 5 -0.41 20.17 9.78
CA THR A 5 -0.66 18.84 9.21
C THR A 5 -0.47 18.90 7.70
N SER A 6 0.72 19.28 7.26
CA SER A 6 1.16 19.12 5.88
C SER A 6 1.64 17.67 5.73
N ASN A 7 0.74 16.72 5.99
CA ASN A 7 0.98 15.32 5.68
C ASN A 7 0.63 15.14 4.20
N GLU A 8 1.51 15.61 3.32
CA GLU A 8 1.44 15.33 1.89
C GLU A 8 1.64 13.83 1.70
N GLU A 9 0.58 13.06 1.91
CA GLU A 9 0.60 11.62 1.83
C GLU A 9 1.01 11.22 0.42
N ARG A 10 2.25 10.71 0.29
CA ARG A 10 2.83 10.40 -0.99
C ARG A 10 2.00 9.33 -1.68
N LEU A 11 1.66 9.61 -2.94
CA LEU A 11 0.90 8.72 -3.78
C LEU A 11 1.81 7.95 -4.74
N LEU A 12 1.75 6.63 -4.65
CA LEU A 12 2.46 5.71 -5.52
C LEU A 12 1.60 5.35 -6.74
N THR A 13 2.28 5.13 -7.86
CA THR A 13 1.71 4.55 -9.07
C THR A 13 1.57 3.02 -8.94
N PRO A 14 0.76 2.37 -9.79
CA PRO A 14 0.65 0.90 -9.78
C PRO A 14 2.01 0.21 -10.02
N GLY A 15 2.89 0.83 -10.81
CA GLY A 15 4.25 0.32 -11.08
C GLY A 15 5.16 0.39 -9.86
N GLU A 16 5.13 1.48 -9.09
CA GLU A 16 5.90 1.60 -7.85
C GLU A 16 5.45 0.57 -6.82
N VAL A 17 4.14 0.39 -6.64
CA VAL A 17 3.59 -0.63 -5.73
C VAL A 17 3.98 -2.04 -6.18
N ALA A 18 3.87 -2.32 -7.48
CA ALA A 18 4.28 -3.59 -8.06
C ALA A 18 5.76 -3.90 -7.80
N GLY A 19 6.64 -2.91 -7.92
CA GLY A 19 8.06 -3.03 -7.60
C GLY A 19 8.33 -3.40 -6.14
N LEU A 20 7.56 -2.84 -5.21
CA LEU A 20 7.69 -3.14 -3.77
C LEU A 20 7.23 -4.55 -3.44
N PHE A 21 6.09 -4.99 -3.98
CA PHE A 21 5.55 -6.34 -3.75
C PHE A 21 6.17 -7.42 -4.65
N ARG A 22 7.05 -7.05 -5.58
CA ARG A 22 7.64 -7.95 -6.60
C ARG A 22 6.58 -8.68 -7.44
N VAL A 23 5.51 -7.98 -7.80
CA VAL A 23 4.42 -8.50 -8.65
C VAL A 23 4.27 -7.68 -9.93
N ASP A 24 3.38 -8.08 -10.82
CA ASP A 24 3.00 -7.30 -12.01
C ASP A 24 2.02 -6.15 -11.67
N PRO A 25 2.12 -4.96 -12.30
CA PRO A 25 1.18 -3.84 -12.09
C PRO A 25 -0.31 -4.18 -12.34
N LYS A 26 -0.61 -5.15 -13.21
CA LYS A 26 -1.97 -5.65 -13.45
C LYS A 26 -2.51 -6.39 -12.22
N THR A 27 -1.65 -7.06 -11.47
CA THR A 27 -2.00 -7.71 -10.19
C THR A 27 -2.40 -6.66 -9.15
N VAL A 28 -1.63 -5.58 -9.03
CA VAL A 28 -1.97 -4.45 -8.14
C VAL A 28 -3.31 -3.82 -8.54
N THR A 29 -3.56 -3.66 -9.83
CA THR A 29 -4.84 -3.15 -10.35
C THR A 29 -6.02 -4.07 -10.01
N ARG A 30 -5.81 -5.40 -10.05
CA ARG A 30 -6.81 -6.38 -9.59
C ARG A 30 -7.08 -6.27 -8.09
N TRP A 31 -6.04 -6.14 -7.25
CA TRP A 31 -6.21 -5.95 -5.82
C TRP A 31 -7.05 -4.70 -5.50
N ALA A 32 -6.76 -3.59 -6.16
CA ALA A 32 -7.56 -2.36 -6.05
C ALA A 32 -9.00 -2.51 -6.53
N SER A 33 -9.24 -3.36 -7.53
CA SER A 33 -10.61 -3.63 -8.01
C SER A 33 -11.38 -4.57 -7.08
N ALA A 34 -10.66 -5.46 -6.38
CA ALA A 34 -11.18 -6.36 -5.37
C ALA A 34 -11.29 -5.72 -3.96
N GLY A 35 -10.91 -4.44 -3.80
CA GLY A 35 -10.95 -3.74 -2.51
C GLY A 35 -9.90 -4.21 -1.50
N ARG A 36 -8.87 -4.95 -1.94
CA ARG A 36 -7.80 -5.47 -1.07
C ARG A 36 -6.74 -4.42 -0.71
N ILE A 37 -6.69 -3.35 -1.48
CA ILE A 37 -5.84 -2.19 -1.26
C ILE A 37 -6.61 -0.94 -1.67
N GLY A 38 -6.60 0.09 -0.83
CA GLY A 38 -7.18 1.38 -1.08
C GLY A 38 -6.57 2.02 -2.32
N SER A 39 -7.42 2.58 -3.18
CA SER A 39 -6.97 3.26 -4.40
C SER A 39 -7.72 4.55 -4.64
N ILE A 40 -6.99 5.58 -5.01
CA ILE A 40 -7.51 6.88 -5.44
C ILE A 40 -7.49 6.89 -6.96
N ARG A 41 -8.62 7.21 -7.59
CA ARG A 41 -8.69 7.39 -9.05
C ARG A 41 -8.45 8.84 -9.41
N THR A 42 -7.56 9.07 -10.35
CA THR A 42 -7.39 10.39 -10.95
C THR A 42 -8.50 10.64 -11.99
N PRO A 43 -8.76 11.90 -12.40
CA PRO A 43 -9.74 12.20 -13.45
C PRO A 43 -9.48 11.45 -14.77
N GLY A 44 -8.21 11.14 -15.08
CA GLY A 44 -7.82 10.33 -16.25
C GLY A 44 -7.99 8.81 -16.09
N GLY A 45 -8.54 8.33 -14.97
CA GLY A 45 -8.81 6.91 -14.73
C GLY A 45 -7.62 6.09 -14.20
N HIS A 46 -6.44 6.70 -14.05
CA HIS A 46 -5.29 6.03 -13.44
C HIS A 46 -5.48 5.89 -11.93
N ARG A 47 -4.93 4.80 -11.38
CA ARG A 47 -4.97 4.54 -9.93
C ARG A 47 -3.72 5.07 -9.25
N ARG A 48 -3.90 5.57 -8.03
CA ARG A 48 -2.86 5.98 -7.10
C ARG A 48 -3.09 5.30 -5.75
N PHE A 49 -2.01 5.01 -5.05
CA PHE A 49 -2.02 4.27 -3.79
C PHE A 49 -1.29 5.08 -2.72
N ARG A 50 -1.81 5.09 -1.50
CA ARG A 50 -1.14 5.76 -0.39
C ARG A 50 0.11 4.98 -0.02
N GLU A 51 1.25 5.65 0.04
CA GLU A 51 2.52 5.02 0.44
C GLU A 51 2.43 4.41 1.85
N SER A 52 1.74 5.08 2.77
CA SER A 52 1.50 4.62 4.15
C SER A 52 0.82 3.24 4.18
N GLU A 53 -0.30 3.09 3.46
CA GLU A 53 -1.06 1.85 3.37
C GLU A 53 -0.27 0.73 2.70
N VAL A 54 0.43 1.04 1.60
CA VAL A 54 1.31 0.10 0.90
C VAL A 54 2.39 -0.45 1.84
N ARG A 55 3.04 0.43 2.61
CA ARG A 55 4.05 0.05 3.60
C ARG A 55 3.46 -0.77 4.74
N HIS A 56 2.25 -0.44 5.19
CA HIS A 56 1.55 -1.19 6.22
C HIS A 56 1.26 -2.64 5.78
N LEU A 57 0.77 -2.82 4.54
CA LEU A 57 0.54 -4.13 3.95
C LEU A 57 1.84 -4.96 3.78
N LEU A 58 2.95 -4.32 3.43
CA LEU A 58 4.27 -4.99 3.38
C LEU A 58 4.74 -5.43 4.77
N ALA A 59 4.54 -4.58 5.78
CA ALA A 59 4.88 -4.89 7.16
C ALA A 59 4.03 -6.05 7.68
N ASP A 60 2.73 -6.06 7.41
CA ASP A 60 1.81 -7.14 7.80
C ASP A 60 2.24 -8.51 7.22
N LEU A 61 2.55 -8.56 5.92
CA LEU A 61 3.06 -9.78 5.26
C LEU A 61 4.43 -10.24 5.78
N THR A 62 5.23 -9.33 6.34
CA THR A 62 6.58 -9.66 6.87
C THR A 62 6.51 -10.02 8.36
N SER A 63 5.52 -9.48 9.09
CA SER A 63 5.36 -9.69 10.54
C SER A 63 5.03 -11.14 10.88
N GLU A 64 4.35 -11.86 9.98
CA GLU A 64 4.07 -13.29 10.13
C GLU A 64 5.34 -14.17 10.21
N ALA A 65 6.49 -13.67 9.74
CA ALA A 65 7.76 -14.41 9.78
C ALA A 65 8.62 -14.15 11.04
N THR A 66 8.24 -13.22 11.93
CA THR A 66 9.09 -12.80 13.08
C THR A 66 8.51 -13.10 14.45
N GLN A 67 7.29 -13.62 14.57
CA GLN A 67 6.74 -13.95 15.90
C GLN A 67 7.07 -15.41 16.27
N PRO A 68 8.10 -15.68 17.11
CA PRO A 68 8.24 -17.01 17.71
C PRO A 68 6.97 -17.32 18.51
N PRO A 69 6.49 -18.58 18.53
CA PRO A 69 5.34 -18.96 19.35
C PRO A 69 5.74 -18.84 20.82
N ALA A 70 5.40 -17.70 21.44
CA ALA A 70 5.37 -17.58 22.89
C ALA A 70 4.03 -18.16 23.37
N HIS A 71 3.94 -19.49 23.42
CA HIS A 71 2.98 -20.18 24.27
C HIS A 71 3.77 -21.00 25.30
N ALA A 72 3.53 -20.63 26.56
CA ALA A 72 4.12 -21.12 27.80
C ALA A 72 3.83 -22.59 28.08
#